data_AF-A0A7W0S2X2-F1
#
_entry.id   AF-A0A7W0S2X2-F1
#
_cell.length_a   1.000
_cell.length_b   1.000
_cell.length_c   1.000
_cell.angle_alpha   90.00
_cell.angle_beta   90.00
_cell.angle_gamma   90.00
#
_symmetry.space_group_name_H-M   'P 1'
#
loop_
_entity.id
_entity.type
_entity.pdbx_description
1 polymer ?
#
loop_
_entity_poly.entity_id
_entity_poly.type
_entity_poly.pdbx_seq_one_letter_code
_entity_poly.pdbx_strand_id
1 'polypeptide(L)'
;MEPPRATLEPLLRADSSVLGVGLGSSRYVYGVRHVTRSLDRIARVLTSGATIVPPKRVDALVPLAEAAAAGLFAHVVGQGEDGDLVALVRPRMHFDEDGRLHHWDGSPAAEWPNGKGLYFWHGVEMTERTGRDPDTVTPRQVLAWANAERRRVAMERIGIESFMRALGGTVVQEDDYGRLWRTEREIDGEPFVAVEVVNSTPEPDGSFKRYFLRVPPATRTARRGVAWSFGLTRKVYAPAVES
;
A
#
# COMPACT_ATOMS: atom_id res chain seq x y z
N MET A 1 36.94 -18.92 24.31
CA MET A 1 37.16 -19.18 22.88
C MET A 1 36.12 -18.41 22.12
N GLU A 2 36.52 -17.51 21.21
CA GLU A 2 35.60 -16.90 20.25
C GLU A 2 34.96 -18.00 19.41
N PRO A 3 33.63 -18.00 19.19
CA PRO A 3 33.06 -18.83 18.15
C PRO A 3 33.65 -18.34 16.82
N PRO A 4 34.27 -19.23 16.03
CA PRO A 4 34.91 -18.83 14.80
C PRO A 4 33.86 -18.20 13.87
N ARG A 5 34.28 -17.18 13.11
CA ARG A 5 33.48 -16.48 12.07
C ARG A 5 32.61 -17.40 11.20
N ALA A 6 33.02 -18.67 11.04
CA ALA A 6 32.25 -19.74 10.42
C ALA A 6 30.83 -19.94 11.00
N THR A 7 30.65 -19.84 12.32
CA THR A 7 29.32 -20.02 12.96
C THR A 7 28.33 -18.93 12.56
N LEU A 8 28.81 -17.73 12.16
CA LEU A 8 27.97 -16.61 11.74
C LEU A 8 27.88 -16.45 10.22
N GLU A 9 28.54 -17.32 9.45
CA GLU A 9 28.54 -17.24 7.98
C GLU A 9 27.11 -17.26 7.37
N PRO A 10 26.16 -18.06 7.87
CA PRO A 10 24.78 -18.03 7.37
C PRO A 10 24.09 -16.67 7.53
N LEU A 11 24.44 -15.90 8.58
CA LEU A 11 23.89 -14.55 8.82
C LEU A 11 24.42 -13.52 7.81
N LEU A 12 25.60 -13.74 7.23
CA LEU A 12 26.13 -12.92 6.14
C LEU A 12 25.44 -13.22 4.80
N ARG A 13 24.94 -14.44 4.62
CA ARG A 13 24.21 -14.87 3.42
C ARG A 13 22.72 -14.52 3.47
N ALA A 14 22.17 -14.29 4.66
CA ALA A 14 20.77 -13.93 4.85
C ALA A 14 20.50 -12.49 4.38
N ASP A 15 19.49 -12.32 3.53
CA ASP A 15 19.05 -11.01 3.05
C ASP A 15 18.37 -10.21 4.19
N SER A 16 19.01 -9.14 4.66
CA SER A 16 18.48 -8.29 5.74
C SER A 16 17.12 -7.66 5.41
N SER A 17 16.80 -7.46 4.13
CA SER A 17 15.47 -6.99 3.72
C SER A 17 14.39 -8.07 3.93
N VAL A 18 14.74 -9.36 3.77
CA VAL A 18 13.85 -10.51 4.05
C VAL A 18 13.62 -10.65 5.54
N LEU A 19 14.69 -10.56 6.34
CA LEU A 19 14.59 -10.62 7.81
C LEU A 19 13.75 -9.46 8.35
N GLY A 20 13.86 -8.27 7.75
CA GLY A 20 13.07 -7.09 8.11
C GLY A 20 11.59 -7.17 7.71
N VAL A 21 11.27 -7.67 6.51
CA VAL A 21 9.90 -7.67 5.96
C VAL A 21 9.14 -8.95 6.31
N GLY A 22 9.70 -10.12 6.02
CA GLY A 22 9.02 -11.41 6.20
C GLY A 22 8.81 -11.77 7.66
N LEU A 23 9.89 -11.69 8.44
CA LEU A 23 9.87 -12.04 9.85
C LEU A 23 9.53 -10.84 10.77
N GLY A 24 9.59 -9.61 10.25
CA GLY A 24 9.21 -8.37 10.95
C GLY A 24 7.72 -8.01 10.82
N SER A 25 6.97 -8.67 9.94
CA SER A 25 5.49 -8.61 9.81
C SER A 25 4.75 -9.26 11.00
N SER A 26 5.21 -8.94 12.20
CA SER A 26 4.80 -9.44 13.51
C SER A 26 3.39 -9.01 13.97
N ARG A 27 2.46 -8.74 13.04
CA ARG A 27 1.04 -8.59 13.37
C ARG A 27 0.28 -9.92 13.44
N TYR A 28 0.83 -11.00 12.87
CA TYR A 28 0.08 -12.26 12.70
C TYR A 28 0.69 -13.50 13.37
N VAL A 29 1.90 -13.42 13.95
CA VAL A 29 2.58 -14.56 14.59
C VAL A 29 3.21 -14.14 15.92
N TYR A 30 2.63 -14.59 17.04
CA TYR A 30 3.10 -14.30 18.40
C TYR A 30 4.38 -15.11 18.70
N GLY A 31 5.39 -14.51 19.36
CA GLY A 31 6.62 -15.19 19.81
C GLY A 31 7.89 -15.01 18.95
N VAL A 32 7.76 -14.70 17.66
CA VAL A 32 8.90 -14.63 16.71
C VAL A 32 9.58 -13.23 16.68
N ARG A 33 8.90 -12.20 17.21
CA ARG A 33 9.29 -10.79 17.09
C ARG A 33 10.67 -10.45 17.68
N HIS A 34 11.08 -11.15 18.73
CA HIS A 34 12.34 -10.87 19.46
C HIS A 34 13.55 -11.55 18.82
N VAL A 35 13.36 -12.77 18.31
CA VAL A 35 14.41 -13.57 17.64
C VAL A 35 14.79 -12.90 16.31
N THR A 36 13.78 -12.53 15.52
CA THR A 36 13.98 -11.88 14.23
C THR A 36 14.70 -10.55 14.30
N ARG A 37 14.27 -9.65 15.20
CA ARG A 37 14.95 -8.34 15.35
C ARG A 37 16.40 -8.51 15.78
N SER A 38 16.70 -9.56 16.52
CA SER A 38 18.07 -9.90 16.90
C SER A 38 18.88 -10.39 15.71
N LEU A 39 18.32 -11.30 14.89
CA LEU A 39 18.92 -11.80 13.64
C LEU A 39 19.23 -10.67 12.66
N ASP A 40 18.24 -9.84 12.36
CA ASP A 40 18.36 -8.72 11.44
C ASP A 40 19.41 -7.70 11.90
N ARG A 41 19.40 -7.32 13.19
CA ARG A 41 20.43 -6.43 13.75
C ARG A 41 21.82 -7.03 13.62
N ILE A 42 21.98 -8.32 13.96
CA ILE A 42 23.27 -9.02 13.87
C ILE A 42 23.75 -9.07 12.41
N ALA A 43 22.89 -9.43 11.47
CA ALA A 43 23.20 -9.45 10.05
C ALA A 43 23.67 -8.07 9.56
N ARG A 44 22.96 -6.99 9.88
CA ARG A 44 23.37 -5.62 9.51
C ARG A 44 24.75 -5.23 10.04
N VAL A 45 25.04 -5.55 11.30
CA VAL A 45 26.34 -5.24 11.93
C VAL A 45 27.46 -6.06 11.30
N LEU A 46 27.22 -7.33 10.99
CA LEU A 46 28.20 -8.18 10.31
C LEU A 46 28.47 -7.69 8.88
N THR A 47 27.42 -7.29 8.14
CA THR A 47 27.53 -6.74 6.78
C THR A 47 28.25 -5.38 6.75
N SER A 48 28.21 -4.59 7.83
CA SER A 48 29.00 -3.36 7.94
C SER A 48 30.50 -3.61 8.19
N GLY A 49 30.94 -4.88 8.20
CA GLY A 49 32.32 -5.26 8.47
C GLY A 49 32.71 -5.23 9.94
N ALA A 50 31.76 -4.98 10.85
CA ALA A 50 32.02 -4.96 12.28
C ALA A 50 32.12 -6.38 12.85
N THR A 51 33.02 -6.54 13.82
CA THR A 51 33.14 -7.80 14.57
C THR A 51 32.24 -7.73 15.80
N ILE A 52 31.52 -8.82 16.09
CA ILE A 52 30.64 -8.90 17.26
C ILE A 52 30.95 -10.16 18.07
N VAL A 53 30.70 -10.10 19.38
CA VAL A 53 30.66 -11.29 20.22
C VAL A 53 29.36 -12.03 19.96
N PRO A 54 29.38 -13.32 19.60
CA PRO A 54 28.16 -14.06 19.28
C PRO A 54 27.23 -14.16 20.50
N PRO A 55 25.90 -14.01 20.32
CA PRO A 55 24.95 -14.11 21.43
C PRO A 55 24.91 -15.52 22.00
N LYS A 56 24.57 -15.66 23.29
CA LYS A 56 24.50 -16.94 24.02
C LYS A 56 23.58 -18.02 23.40
N ARG A 57 22.71 -17.67 22.45
CA ARG A 57 21.80 -18.60 21.75
C ARG A 57 22.02 -18.60 20.24
N VAL A 58 23.24 -18.33 19.77
CA VAL A 58 23.57 -18.32 18.34
C VAL A 58 23.21 -19.63 17.64
N ASP A 59 23.33 -20.77 18.33
CA ASP A 59 23.03 -22.10 17.79
C ASP A 59 21.54 -22.27 17.43
N ALA A 60 20.63 -21.53 18.09
CA ALA A 60 19.22 -21.51 17.73
C ALA A 60 18.90 -20.52 16.59
N LEU A 61 19.81 -19.57 16.33
CA LEU A 61 19.68 -18.54 15.30
C LEU A 61 20.24 -19.01 13.95
N VAL A 62 21.27 -19.86 13.97
CA VAL A 62 21.96 -20.36 12.77
C VAL A 62 21.01 -21.13 11.82
N PRO A 63 20.21 -22.12 12.28
CA PRO A 63 19.29 -22.82 11.39
C PRO A 63 18.23 -21.91 10.76
N LEU A 64 17.79 -20.89 11.49
CA LEU A 64 16.84 -19.89 10.95
C LEU A 64 17.50 -18.99 9.90
N ALA A 65 18.77 -18.63 10.09
CA ALA A 65 19.54 -17.86 9.10
C ALA A 65 19.84 -18.68 7.85
N GLU A 66 20.20 -19.97 7.99
CA GLU A 66 20.38 -20.91 6.88
C GLU A 66 19.08 -21.09 6.10
N ALA A 67 17.96 -21.31 6.80
CA ALA A 67 16.66 -21.43 6.16
C ALA A 67 16.28 -20.13 5.42
N ALA A 68 16.54 -18.96 6.01
CA ALA A 68 16.31 -17.67 5.35
C ALA A 68 17.17 -17.50 4.08
N ALA A 69 18.46 -17.88 4.14
CA ALA A 69 19.35 -17.90 2.98
C ALA A 69 18.88 -18.89 1.90
N ALA A 70 18.21 -19.97 2.29
CA ALA A 70 17.57 -20.94 1.39
C ALA A 70 16.17 -20.52 0.90
N GLY A 71 15.68 -19.32 1.25
CA GLY A 71 14.42 -18.77 0.76
C GLY A 71 13.23 -18.90 1.72
N LEU A 72 13.45 -19.29 2.98
CA LEU A 72 12.44 -19.18 4.04
C LEU A 72 12.13 -17.70 4.29
N PHE A 73 10.86 -17.36 4.19
CA PHE A 73 10.36 -15.99 4.38
C PHE A 73 9.69 -15.81 5.73
N ALA A 74 8.89 -16.78 6.15
CA ALA A 74 8.25 -16.78 7.45
C ALA A 74 8.12 -18.21 7.98
N HIS A 75 7.98 -18.35 9.29
CA HIS A 75 7.65 -19.62 9.90
C HIS A 75 6.67 -19.43 11.07
N VAL A 76 5.85 -20.43 11.34
CA VAL A 76 4.95 -20.49 12.49
C VAL A 76 5.26 -21.77 13.26
N VAL A 77 5.45 -21.64 14.58
CA VAL A 77 5.55 -22.80 15.47
C VAL A 77 4.18 -22.98 16.13
N GLY A 78 3.54 -24.11 15.85
CA GLY A 78 2.28 -24.53 16.44
C GLY A 78 2.39 -24.67 17.96
N GLN A 79 1.28 -24.46 18.65
CA GLN A 79 1.19 -24.56 20.12
C GLN A 79 0.80 -25.97 20.59
N GLY A 80 0.76 -26.96 19.70
CA GLY A 80 0.47 -28.36 20.04
C GLY A 80 1.64 -29.02 20.78
N GLU A 81 1.39 -30.17 21.41
CA GLU A 81 2.39 -30.92 22.21
C GLU A 81 3.65 -31.28 21.40
N ASP A 82 3.51 -31.50 20.09
CA ASP A 82 4.61 -31.82 19.17
C ASP A 82 5.22 -30.61 18.45
N GLY A 83 4.62 -29.41 18.60
CA GLY A 83 5.16 -28.15 18.06
C GLY A 83 5.37 -28.14 16.54
N ASP A 84 4.29 -28.21 15.74
CA ASP A 84 4.39 -28.17 14.27
C ASP A 84 5.11 -26.93 13.75
N LEU A 85 6.11 -27.09 12.88
CA LEU A 85 6.78 -25.99 12.20
C LEU A 85 6.23 -25.81 10.78
N VAL A 86 5.51 -24.72 10.55
CA VAL A 86 5.08 -24.31 9.20
C VAL A 86 6.12 -23.37 8.63
N ALA A 87 6.77 -23.76 7.52
CA ALA A 87 7.72 -22.94 6.78
C ALA A 87 7.06 -22.34 5.53
N LEU A 88 7.21 -21.03 5.34
CA LEU A 88 6.68 -20.28 4.20
C LEU A 88 7.84 -19.80 3.35
N VAL A 89 7.86 -20.21 2.08
CA VAL A 89 8.85 -19.71 1.10
C VAL A 89 8.57 -18.24 0.73
N ARG A 90 9.61 -17.52 0.30
CA ARG A 90 9.50 -16.11 -0.12
C ARG A 90 8.59 -15.96 -1.33
N PRO A 91 7.51 -15.15 -1.23
CA PRO A 91 6.74 -14.78 -2.40
C PRO A 91 7.51 -13.74 -3.23
N ARG A 92 7.23 -13.69 -4.54
CA ARG A 92 7.50 -12.50 -5.35
C ARG A 92 6.58 -11.39 -4.86
N MET A 93 7.13 -10.21 -4.57
CA MET A 93 6.38 -9.10 -4.01
C MET A 93 6.51 -7.85 -4.88
N HIS A 94 5.43 -7.09 -4.95
CA HIS A 94 5.35 -5.81 -5.64
C HIS A 94 4.95 -4.72 -4.64
N PHE A 95 5.60 -3.56 -4.74
CA PHE A 95 5.43 -2.45 -3.82
C PHE A 95 5.19 -1.15 -4.59
N ASP A 96 4.47 -0.22 -3.97
CA ASP A 96 4.38 1.17 -4.44
C ASP A 96 5.59 2.00 -3.98
N GLU A 97 5.63 3.28 -4.36
CA GLU A 97 6.70 4.22 -4.02
C GLU A 97 6.86 4.43 -2.50
N ASP A 98 5.78 4.23 -1.74
CA ASP A 98 5.76 4.30 -0.27
C ASP A 98 6.23 2.98 0.40
N GLY A 99 6.58 1.96 -0.39
CA GLY A 99 7.02 0.66 0.11
C GLY A 99 5.88 -0.22 0.65
N ARG A 100 4.62 0.04 0.26
CA ARG A 100 3.45 -0.76 0.63
C ARG A 100 3.18 -1.82 -0.42
N LEU A 101 2.72 -3.02 -0.02
CA LEU A 101 2.34 -4.07 -0.97
C LEU A 101 1.29 -3.54 -1.94
N HIS A 102 1.56 -3.66 -3.23
CA HIS A 102 0.76 -3.00 -4.23
C HIS A 102 0.86 -3.63 -5.62
N HIS A 103 -0.29 -3.91 -6.23
CA HIS A 103 -0.40 -4.16 -7.67
C HIS A 103 -1.80 -3.86 -8.21
N TRP A 104 -1.87 -3.02 -9.26
CA TRP A 104 -3.13 -2.55 -9.82
C TRP A 104 -3.69 -3.44 -10.96
N ASP A 105 -2.86 -4.22 -11.65
CA ASP A 105 -3.21 -4.71 -13.01
C ASP A 105 -3.96 -6.05 -13.09
N GLY A 106 -4.39 -6.62 -11.97
CA GLY A 106 -4.96 -7.98 -11.95
C GLY A 106 -3.99 -9.05 -11.44
N SER A 107 -2.71 -8.71 -11.24
CA SER A 107 -1.73 -9.63 -10.66
C SER A 107 -1.68 -9.54 -9.13
N PRO A 108 -1.30 -10.62 -8.41
CA PRO A 108 -1.07 -10.58 -6.98
C PRO A 108 0.08 -9.63 -6.62
N ALA A 109 -0.07 -8.88 -5.53
CA ALA A 109 1.04 -8.11 -4.97
C ALA A 109 2.03 -8.98 -4.20
N ALA A 110 1.61 -10.18 -3.78
CA ALA A 110 2.49 -11.23 -3.25
C ALA A 110 2.10 -12.57 -3.86
N GLU A 111 3.03 -13.25 -4.55
CA GLU A 111 2.78 -14.51 -5.25
C GLU A 111 3.80 -15.59 -4.86
N TRP A 112 3.32 -16.79 -4.54
CA TRP A 112 4.14 -17.95 -4.21
C TRP A 112 4.36 -18.85 -5.43
N PRO A 113 5.45 -19.65 -5.46
CA PRO A 113 5.75 -20.56 -6.58
C PRO A 113 4.66 -21.60 -6.90
N ASN A 114 3.75 -21.86 -5.96
CA ASN A 114 2.61 -22.76 -6.16
C ASN A 114 1.39 -22.07 -6.80
N GLY A 115 1.53 -20.83 -7.27
CA GLY A 115 0.48 -20.05 -7.91
C GLY A 115 -0.53 -19.43 -6.96
N LYS A 116 -0.37 -19.58 -5.63
CA LYS A 116 -1.17 -18.83 -4.66
C LYS A 116 -0.70 -17.38 -4.62
N GLY A 117 -1.62 -16.45 -4.45
CA GLY A 117 -1.28 -15.04 -4.35
C GLY A 117 -2.25 -14.24 -3.47
N LEU A 118 -1.75 -13.12 -2.97
CA LEU A 118 -2.51 -12.12 -2.25
C LEU A 118 -2.51 -10.81 -3.02
N TYR A 119 -3.65 -10.13 -3.01
CA TYR A 119 -3.88 -8.91 -3.78
C TYR A 119 -3.92 -7.72 -2.85
N PHE A 120 -3.15 -6.68 -3.17
CA PHE A 120 -3.08 -5.47 -2.34
C PHE A 120 -3.08 -4.21 -3.21
N TRP A 121 -3.84 -3.20 -2.79
CA TRP A 121 -3.87 -1.87 -3.37
C TRP A 121 -3.42 -0.86 -2.31
N HIS A 122 -2.28 -0.18 -2.52
CA HIS A 122 -1.65 0.71 -1.51
C HIS A 122 -1.58 0.12 -0.09
N GLY A 123 -1.24 -1.16 0.03
CA GLY A 123 -1.18 -1.88 1.31
C GLY A 123 -2.53 -2.36 1.86
N VAL A 124 -3.64 -2.12 1.17
CA VAL A 124 -4.97 -2.59 1.54
C VAL A 124 -5.25 -3.92 0.87
N GLU A 125 -5.48 -4.95 1.67
CA GLU A 125 -5.78 -6.30 1.15
C GLU A 125 -7.13 -6.32 0.41
N MET A 126 -7.11 -6.82 -0.81
CA MET A 126 -8.28 -7.04 -1.65
C MET A 126 -8.66 -8.51 -1.66
N THR A 127 -9.93 -8.82 -1.92
CA THR A 127 -10.32 -10.21 -2.20
C THR A 127 -9.70 -10.66 -3.52
N GLU A 128 -9.44 -11.96 -3.67
CA GLU A 128 -8.91 -12.49 -4.93
C GLU A 128 -9.76 -12.07 -6.13
N ARG A 129 -11.08 -12.17 -6.04
CA ARG A 129 -12.00 -11.73 -7.11
C ARG A 129 -11.78 -10.26 -7.50
N THR A 130 -11.76 -9.36 -6.52
CA THR A 130 -11.61 -7.92 -6.79
C THR A 130 -10.21 -7.55 -7.25
N GLY A 131 -9.20 -8.28 -6.79
CA GLY A 131 -7.81 -8.03 -7.14
C GLY A 131 -7.44 -8.56 -8.53
N ARG A 132 -8.00 -9.72 -8.91
CA ARG A 132 -7.77 -10.38 -10.22
C ARG A 132 -8.48 -9.68 -11.36
N ASP A 133 -9.71 -9.24 -11.13
CA ASP A 133 -10.56 -8.60 -12.14
C ASP A 133 -10.91 -7.16 -11.74
N PRO A 134 -9.90 -6.27 -11.58
CA PRO A 134 -10.07 -4.98 -10.96
C PRO A 134 -11.01 -4.06 -11.77
N ASP A 135 -11.07 -4.24 -13.09
CA ASP A 135 -11.88 -3.43 -14.00
C ASP A 135 -13.37 -3.84 -13.97
N THR A 136 -13.70 -4.98 -13.34
CA THR A 136 -15.08 -5.39 -13.11
C THR A 136 -15.70 -4.75 -11.87
N VAL A 137 -14.88 -4.09 -11.04
CA VAL A 137 -15.32 -3.45 -9.80
C VAL A 137 -16.05 -2.15 -10.12
N THR A 138 -17.35 -2.10 -9.84
CA THR A 138 -18.18 -0.93 -10.13
C THR A 138 -18.28 0.01 -8.92
N PRO A 139 -18.49 1.33 -9.13
CA PRO A 139 -18.70 2.28 -8.03
C PRO A 139 -19.80 1.84 -7.05
N ARG A 140 -20.93 1.31 -7.57
CA ARG A 140 -22.05 0.86 -6.73
C ARG A 140 -21.67 -0.30 -5.81
N GLN A 141 -20.86 -1.24 -6.27
CA GLN A 141 -20.36 -2.34 -5.44
C GLN A 141 -19.45 -1.83 -4.34
N VAL A 142 -18.55 -0.90 -4.68
CA VAL A 142 -17.61 -0.32 -3.70
C VAL A 142 -18.34 0.34 -2.55
N LEU A 143 -19.40 1.11 -2.82
CA LEU A 143 -20.18 1.79 -1.78
C LEU A 143 -20.84 0.84 -0.78
N ALA A 144 -21.13 -0.41 -1.18
CA ALA A 144 -21.70 -1.42 -0.31
C ALA A 144 -20.66 -2.14 0.57
N TRP A 145 -19.36 -1.93 0.35
CA TRP A 145 -18.33 -2.55 1.17
C TRP A 145 -18.38 -1.99 2.59
N ALA A 146 -18.16 -2.82 3.60
CA ALA A 146 -18.15 -2.36 5.00
C ALA A 146 -16.87 -1.57 5.35
N ASN A 147 -15.72 -1.99 4.82
CA ASN A 147 -14.43 -1.41 5.15
C ASN A 147 -14.17 -0.11 4.37
N ALA A 148 -14.06 1.01 5.08
CA ALA A 148 -13.83 2.35 4.52
C ALA A 148 -12.48 2.49 3.79
N GLU A 149 -11.45 1.80 4.28
CA GLU A 149 -10.12 1.81 3.67
C GLU A 149 -10.15 1.17 2.27
N ARG A 150 -10.82 0.02 2.14
CA ARG A 150 -11.05 -0.65 0.84
C ARG A 150 -11.83 0.25 -0.11
N ARG A 151 -12.86 0.95 0.39
CA ARG A 151 -13.62 1.90 -0.42
C ARG A 151 -12.72 2.98 -0.99
N ARG A 152 -11.86 3.58 -0.15
CA ARG A 152 -10.98 4.68 -0.56
C ARG A 152 -10.01 4.28 -1.67
N VAL A 153 -9.30 3.17 -1.52
CA VAL A 153 -8.35 2.71 -2.55
C VAL A 153 -9.07 2.33 -3.85
N ALA A 154 -10.25 1.71 -3.77
CA ALA A 154 -11.02 1.39 -4.97
C ALA A 154 -11.54 2.67 -5.68
N MET A 155 -11.90 3.70 -4.92
CA MET A 155 -12.29 5.01 -5.48
C MET A 155 -11.15 5.68 -6.23
N GLU A 156 -9.93 5.60 -5.70
CA GLU A 156 -8.73 6.12 -6.37
C GLU A 156 -8.51 5.45 -7.73
N ARG A 157 -8.62 4.12 -7.78
CA ARG A 157 -8.48 3.35 -9.02
C ARG A 157 -9.56 3.68 -10.05
N ILE A 158 -10.82 3.59 -9.62
CA ILE A 158 -11.98 3.72 -10.52
C ILE A 158 -12.18 5.18 -10.97
N GLY A 159 -11.70 6.13 -10.18
CA GLY A 159 -11.76 7.55 -10.45
C GLY A 159 -13.06 8.20 -9.97
N ILE A 160 -12.92 9.45 -9.51
CA ILE A 160 -14.03 10.24 -8.94
C ILE A 160 -15.13 10.49 -9.96
N GLU A 161 -14.79 10.68 -11.24
CA GLU A 161 -15.76 10.88 -12.33
C GLU A 161 -16.75 9.71 -12.41
N SER A 162 -16.24 8.48 -12.41
CA SER A 162 -17.04 7.25 -12.44
C SER A 162 -18.00 7.17 -11.26
N PHE A 163 -17.53 7.57 -10.06
CA PHE A 163 -18.38 7.66 -8.87
C PHE A 163 -19.45 8.74 -9.00
N MET A 164 -19.09 9.94 -9.48
CA MET A 164 -20.06 11.01 -9.70
C MET A 164 -21.16 10.57 -10.66
N ARG A 165 -20.80 9.97 -11.80
CA ARG A 165 -21.79 9.46 -12.76
C ARG A 165 -22.67 8.36 -12.15
N ALA A 166 -22.06 7.40 -11.46
CA ALA A 166 -22.80 6.27 -10.87
C ALA A 166 -23.77 6.70 -9.76
N LEU A 167 -23.47 7.80 -9.07
CA LEU A 167 -24.26 8.38 -7.97
C LEU A 167 -25.24 9.45 -8.42
N GLY A 168 -25.38 9.70 -9.72
CA GLY A 168 -26.26 10.75 -10.24
C GLY A 168 -25.80 12.15 -9.86
N GLY A 169 -24.49 12.36 -9.76
CA GLY A 169 -23.91 13.67 -9.52
C GLY A 169 -24.28 14.66 -10.61
N THR A 170 -24.54 15.89 -10.21
CA THR A 170 -24.91 16.99 -11.11
C THR A 170 -23.97 18.17 -10.89
N VAL A 171 -23.80 18.98 -11.94
CA VAL A 171 -23.12 20.27 -11.82
C VAL A 171 -24.06 21.22 -11.08
N VAL A 172 -23.62 21.70 -9.92
CA VAL A 172 -24.40 22.63 -9.08
C VAL A 172 -23.89 24.06 -9.19
N GLN A 173 -22.67 24.25 -9.69
CA GLN A 173 -22.09 25.56 -9.96
C GLN A 173 -20.94 25.44 -10.97
N GLU A 174 -20.73 26.49 -11.75
CA GLU A 174 -19.64 26.61 -12.73
C GLU A 174 -19.08 28.04 -12.69
N ASP A 175 -17.77 28.18 -12.79
CA ASP A 175 -17.05 29.45 -12.94
C ASP A 175 -15.75 29.23 -13.75
N ASP A 176 -14.96 30.28 -13.95
CA ASP A 176 -13.71 30.25 -14.74
C ASP A 176 -12.67 29.23 -14.21
N TYR A 177 -12.87 28.67 -13.01
CA TYR A 177 -11.98 27.69 -12.40
C TYR A 177 -12.47 26.25 -12.53
N GLY A 178 -13.67 26.02 -13.10
CA GLY A 178 -14.18 24.69 -13.40
C GLY A 178 -15.63 24.48 -12.99
N ARG A 179 -16.01 23.22 -12.82
CA ARG A 179 -17.40 22.81 -12.50
C ARG A 179 -17.45 22.11 -11.16
N LEU A 180 -18.32 22.58 -10.27
CA LEU A 180 -18.57 21.94 -8.99
C LEU A 180 -19.69 20.90 -9.15
N TRP A 181 -19.33 19.64 -8.91
CA TRP A 181 -20.23 18.50 -8.93
C TRP A 181 -20.65 18.10 -7.53
N ARG A 182 -21.93 17.75 -7.36
CA ARG A 182 -22.48 17.22 -6.12
C ARG A 182 -23.43 16.07 -6.42
N THR A 183 -23.42 15.06 -5.55
CA THR A 183 -24.50 14.08 -5.46
C THR A 183 -25.23 14.22 -4.13
N GLU A 184 -26.52 13.89 -4.14
CA GLU A 184 -27.35 13.78 -2.94
C GLU A 184 -27.07 12.50 -2.14
N ARG A 185 -26.34 11.54 -2.73
CA ARG A 185 -25.95 10.30 -2.06
C ARG A 185 -24.77 10.55 -1.13
N GLU A 186 -24.89 10.03 0.08
CA GLU A 186 -23.82 10.08 1.07
C GLU A 186 -22.85 8.91 0.90
N ILE A 187 -21.56 9.22 1.02
CA ILE A 187 -20.48 8.24 1.15
C ILE A 187 -19.86 8.46 2.51
N ASP A 188 -19.85 7.44 3.35
CA ASP A 188 -19.32 7.51 4.72
C ASP A 188 -20.04 8.54 5.61
N GLY A 189 -21.33 8.77 5.35
CA GLY A 189 -22.18 9.70 6.11
C GLY A 189 -22.04 11.17 5.69
N GLU A 190 -21.39 11.45 4.55
CA GLU A 190 -21.24 12.81 4.04
C GLU A 190 -21.59 12.92 2.55
N PRO A 191 -22.16 14.05 2.09
CA PRO A 191 -22.38 14.30 0.67
C PRO A 191 -21.07 14.26 -0.11
N PHE A 192 -21.09 13.57 -1.25
CA PHE A 192 -19.93 13.51 -2.13
C PHE A 192 -19.90 14.71 -3.07
N VAL A 193 -18.81 15.49 -3.00
CA VAL A 193 -18.61 16.74 -3.76
C VAL A 193 -17.23 16.68 -4.41
N ALA A 194 -17.16 17.08 -5.68
CA ALA A 194 -15.91 17.15 -6.43
C ALA A 194 -15.89 18.39 -7.31
N VAL A 195 -14.69 18.92 -7.57
CA VAL A 195 -14.48 19.93 -8.61
C VAL A 195 -13.87 19.24 -9.83
N GLU A 196 -14.46 19.49 -10.98
CA GLU A 196 -13.91 19.15 -12.28
C GLU A 196 -13.11 20.33 -12.82
N VAL A 197 -11.85 20.07 -13.13
CA VAL A 197 -10.92 21.06 -13.69
C VAL A 197 -10.34 20.55 -15.00
N VAL A 198 -9.99 21.48 -15.88
CA VAL A 198 -9.25 21.21 -17.11
C VAL A 198 -7.83 21.69 -16.88
N ASN A 199 -6.83 20.88 -17.23
CA ASN A 199 -5.45 21.33 -17.13
C ASN A 199 -5.24 22.56 -18.04
N SER A 200 -4.42 23.52 -17.64
CA SER A 200 -4.14 24.71 -18.47
C SER A 200 -3.03 24.47 -19.48
N THR A 201 -2.25 23.41 -19.29
CA THR A 201 -1.21 22.97 -20.23
C THR A 201 -1.77 21.85 -21.12
N PRO A 202 -1.69 21.98 -22.45
CA PRO A 202 -2.05 20.89 -23.34
C PRO A 202 -1.04 19.73 -23.21
N GLU A 203 -1.54 18.52 -23.34
CA GLU A 203 -0.73 17.32 -23.48
C GLU A 203 0.12 17.40 -24.77
N PRO A 204 1.16 16.56 -24.95
CA PRO A 204 2.00 16.58 -26.15
C PRO A 204 1.23 16.42 -27.48
N ASP A 205 0.02 15.87 -27.44
CA ASP A 205 -0.89 15.71 -28.58
C ASP A 205 -1.87 16.88 -28.78
N GLY A 206 -1.76 17.94 -27.97
CA GLY A 206 -2.61 19.13 -28.00
C GLY A 206 -3.95 18.97 -27.26
N SER A 207 -4.24 17.80 -26.67
CA SER A 207 -5.45 17.58 -25.89
C SER A 207 -5.35 18.18 -24.49
N PHE A 208 -6.49 18.47 -23.87
CA PHE A 208 -6.53 18.91 -22.48
C PHE A 208 -7.15 17.83 -21.60
N LYS A 209 -6.44 17.47 -20.54
CA LYS A 209 -6.90 16.46 -19.59
C LYS A 209 -7.85 17.07 -18.57
N ARG A 210 -8.97 16.37 -18.36
CA ARG A 210 -9.95 16.69 -17.31
C ARG A 210 -9.64 15.88 -16.05
N TYR A 211 -9.75 16.53 -14.92
CA TYR A 211 -9.52 15.93 -13.61
C TYR A 211 -10.69 16.22 -12.69
N PHE A 212 -11.04 15.25 -11.87
CA PHE A 212 -11.99 15.42 -10.77
C PHE A 212 -11.23 15.33 -9.45
N LEU A 213 -11.43 16.32 -8.57
CA LEU A 213 -10.80 16.39 -7.27
C LEU A 213 -11.89 16.40 -6.20
N ARG A 214 -11.84 15.48 -5.23
CA ARG A 214 -12.79 15.46 -4.10
C ARG A 214 -12.57 16.71 -3.27
N VAL A 215 -13.63 17.39 -2.85
CA VAL A 215 -13.57 18.61 -2.04
C VAL A 215 -14.53 18.50 -0.85
N PRO A 216 -14.39 19.34 0.19
CA PRO A 216 -15.26 19.29 1.36
C PRO A 216 -16.74 19.45 0.99
N PRO A 217 -17.67 18.76 1.69
CA PRO A 217 -19.10 18.82 1.39
C PRO A 217 -19.72 20.22 1.47
N ALA A 218 -19.12 21.12 2.25
CA ALA A 218 -19.56 22.51 2.41
C ALA A 218 -19.14 23.42 1.25
N THR A 219 -18.34 22.95 0.29
CA THR A 219 -17.87 23.72 -0.86
C THR A 219 -19.05 24.19 -1.72
N ARG A 220 -19.05 25.49 -2.08
CA ARG A 220 -20.15 26.16 -2.80
C ARG A 220 -19.78 26.68 -4.19
N THR A 221 -18.50 26.79 -4.52
CA THR A 221 -18.05 27.21 -5.86
C THR A 221 -16.84 26.39 -6.31
N ALA A 222 -16.64 26.25 -7.61
CA ALA A 222 -15.52 25.58 -8.23
C ALA A 222 -14.21 26.26 -7.83
N ARG A 223 -14.12 27.59 -7.89
CA ARG A 223 -12.96 28.34 -7.39
C ARG A 223 -12.55 27.96 -5.96
N ARG A 224 -13.51 27.78 -5.04
CA ARG A 224 -13.22 27.36 -3.65
C ARG A 224 -12.74 25.91 -3.59
N GLY A 225 -13.31 25.03 -4.40
CA GLY A 225 -12.89 23.64 -4.52
C GLY A 225 -11.46 23.52 -5.04
N VAL A 226 -11.12 24.25 -6.10
CA VAL A 226 -9.76 24.29 -6.65
C VAL A 226 -8.78 24.82 -5.62
N ALA A 227 -9.06 25.97 -4.99
CA ALA A 227 -8.20 26.52 -3.95
C ALA A 227 -7.93 25.50 -2.81
N TRP A 228 -8.97 24.80 -2.35
CA TRP A 228 -8.83 23.76 -1.34
C TRP A 228 -7.93 22.60 -1.79
N SER A 229 -8.06 22.15 -3.05
CA SER A 229 -7.28 21.02 -3.57
C SER A 229 -5.77 21.28 -3.65
N PHE A 230 -5.36 22.55 -3.76
CA PHE A 230 -3.95 22.98 -3.69
C PHE A 230 -3.47 23.27 -2.26
N GLY A 231 -4.28 23.00 -1.23
CA GLY A 231 -3.95 23.33 0.16
C GLY A 231 -3.95 24.84 0.46
N LEU A 232 -4.59 25.65 -0.38
CA LEU A 232 -4.62 27.11 -0.28
C LEU A 232 -5.97 27.60 0.30
N THR A 233 -5.91 28.58 1.21
CA THR A 233 -7.12 29.29 1.66
C THR A 233 -7.60 30.29 0.61
N ARG A 234 -8.90 30.64 0.63
CA ARG A 234 -9.60 31.55 -0.32
C ARG A 234 -8.85 32.85 -0.66
N LYS A 235 -7.98 33.34 0.23
CA LYS A 235 -7.26 34.61 0.07
C LYS A 235 -6.01 34.55 -0.83
N VAL A 236 -5.51 33.35 -1.16
CA VAL A 236 -4.21 33.18 -1.85
C VAL A 236 -4.35 32.72 -3.29
N TYR A 237 -5.51 32.16 -3.69
CA TYR A 237 -5.70 31.69 -5.06
C TYR A 237 -6.15 32.80 -6.01
N ALA A 238 -5.15 33.45 -6.62
CA ALA A 238 -5.24 34.20 -7.86
C ALA A 238 -4.28 33.54 -8.85
N PRO A 239 -4.72 32.70 -9.80
CA PRO A 239 -3.87 32.34 -10.91
C PRO A 239 -3.54 33.65 -11.62
N ALA A 240 -2.26 33.99 -11.62
CA ALA A 240 -1.77 35.08 -12.45
C ALA A 240 -2.18 34.74 -13.88
N VAL A 241 -2.88 35.67 -14.52
CA VAL A 241 -2.92 35.73 -15.98
C VAL A 241 -1.46 35.86 -16.41
N GLU A 242 -0.87 34.79 -16.91
CA GLU A 242 0.40 34.89 -17.62
C GLU A 242 0.08 35.02 -19.11
N SER A 243 0.64 36.10 -19.67
CA SER A 243 0.43 36.60 -21.04
C SER A 243 1.06 35.70 -22.09
#